data_AF-R0HKJ2-F1
#
_entry.id   AF-R0HKJ2-F1
#
_cell.length_a   1.000
_cell.length_b   1.000
_cell.length_c   1.000
_cell.angle_alpha   90.00
_cell.angle_beta   90.00
_cell.angle_gamma   90.00
#
_symmetry.space_group_name_H-M   'P 1'
#
loop_
_entity.id
_entity.type
_entity.pdbx_description
1 polymer ?
#
loop_
_entity_poly.entity_id
_entity_poly.type
_entity_poly.pdbx_seq_one_letter_code
_entity_poly.pdbx_strand_id
1 'polypeptide(L)'
;MGNAIRLLRKCLNHTTDDKPHGGAASSPGVSALSRDLFNFETTSQVPEKLGSYVVSSTKAQANWYRKILEAWKQSKPPPKTPEEASRLVIASLKNHQKADVEGLLTFYGLPSPHNLVEVPTESPVSLPQGVRFELKTLPVDTKSVADGDTVTVYVSSKDPLVSSSVPKEVSIAAVKRAKAREKRNYTEADALHKKIISSGYRMISFQNEEVLAKKFRIRLSGIDSPESKMPYGKEAHDELLKMVEGKCLKVLVYTEDRYGRCVGDIYCNGKFVQEVMLKKGLAWHYVAYDKRAELAKWENEARQKRIGLWASSNPEKPWEWRKNKRGGN
;
A
#
# COMPACT_ATOMS: atom_id res chain seq x y z
N MET A 1 51.70 0.79 -0.90
CA MET A 1 51.72 1.83 0.17
C MET A 1 51.57 3.17 -0.53
N GLY A 2 50.39 3.77 -0.54
CA GLY A 2 49.89 4.66 0.53
C GLY A 2 49.59 6.01 -0.13
N ASN A 3 48.35 6.20 -0.56
CA ASN A 3 47.38 7.19 -0.07
C ASN A 3 47.62 8.63 -0.54
N ALA A 4 46.83 9.00 -1.56
CA ALA A 4 46.53 10.37 -1.93
C ALA A 4 45.34 10.87 -1.09
N ILE A 5 45.54 11.94 -0.32
CA ILE A 5 44.46 12.79 0.19
C ILE A 5 44.82 14.22 -0.19
N ARG A 6 44.08 14.79 -1.14
CA ARG A 6 44.17 16.20 -1.49
C ARG A 6 42.76 16.80 -1.55
N LEU A 7 42.52 17.67 -0.56
CA LEU A 7 41.72 18.91 -0.57
C LEU A 7 40.21 18.81 -0.86
N LEU A 8 39.39 19.29 0.07
CA LEU A 8 38.88 20.68 0.06
C LEU A 8 38.10 21.01 1.34
N ARG A 9 38.35 22.21 1.86
CA ARG A 9 37.89 22.76 3.16
C ARG A 9 37.16 24.08 2.89
N LYS A 10 35.99 24.27 3.54
CA LYS A 10 35.29 25.55 3.87
C LYS A 10 34.63 26.33 2.70
N CYS A 11 33.52 27.07 2.77
CA CYS A 11 32.52 27.55 3.77
C CYS A 11 31.31 28.09 2.93
N LEU A 12 30.00 27.85 3.24
CA LEU A 12 29.03 28.72 3.96
C LEU A 12 28.96 30.20 3.45
N ASN A 13 27.86 30.84 3.01
CA ASN A 13 26.49 31.00 3.57
C ASN A 13 25.47 31.71 2.62
N HIS A 14 24.18 31.72 3.06
CA HIS A 14 22.98 32.56 2.69
C HIS A 14 22.19 32.20 1.39
N THR A 15 20.85 32.19 1.28
CA THR A 15 19.70 32.73 2.07
C THR A 15 18.36 32.07 1.61
N THR A 16 17.40 31.95 2.55
CA THR A 16 15.91 31.94 2.51
C THR A 16 15.04 31.43 1.32
N ASP A 17 14.06 30.62 1.73
CA ASP A 17 12.65 30.43 1.30
C ASP A 17 12.21 29.58 0.09
N ASP A 18 11.10 28.89 0.36
CA ASP A 18 10.08 28.21 -0.47
C ASP A 18 10.18 26.70 -0.85
N LYS A 19 9.30 25.94 -0.15
CA LYS A 19 8.56 24.69 -0.44
C LYS A 19 9.27 23.41 -0.94
N PRO A 20 8.79 22.23 -0.50
CA PRO A 20 9.60 21.01 -0.50
C PRO A 20 9.41 20.19 -1.79
N HIS A 21 10.50 20.05 -2.55
CA HIS A 21 10.65 18.98 -3.52
C HIS A 21 11.39 17.80 -2.89
N GLY A 22 10.75 16.64 -2.93
CA GLY A 22 11.28 15.37 -2.46
C GLY A 22 12.41 14.88 -3.36
N GLY A 23 13.63 14.94 -2.83
CA GLY A 23 14.65 13.93 -3.08
C GLY A 23 14.67 12.98 -1.88
N ALA A 24 15.13 11.74 -2.08
CA ALA A 24 15.46 10.81 -1.00
C ALA A 24 16.63 11.37 -0.16
N ALA A 25 16.33 12.40 0.64
CA ALA A 25 17.21 12.94 1.64
C ALA A 25 17.07 12.07 2.87
N SER A 26 18.18 11.53 3.35
CA SER A 26 18.29 11.04 4.71
C SER A 26 17.69 12.11 5.63
N SER A 27 16.62 11.76 6.34
CA SER A 27 15.95 12.70 7.25
C SER A 27 16.99 13.39 8.14
N PRO A 28 16.85 14.70 8.44
CA PRO A 28 17.85 15.47 9.18
C PRO A 28 18.34 14.77 10.46
N GLY A 29 17.44 14.07 11.16
CA GLY A 29 17.73 13.31 12.38
C GLY A 29 18.62 12.07 12.18
N VAL A 30 18.37 11.28 11.13
CA VAL A 30 19.17 10.07 10.81
C VAL A 30 20.58 10.49 10.40
N SER A 31 20.69 11.56 9.61
CA SER A 31 21.96 12.12 9.19
C SER A 31 22.76 12.67 10.37
N ALA A 32 22.10 13.36 11.31
CA ALA A 32 22.74 13.88 12.52
C ALA A 32 23.25 12.76 13.44
N LEU A 33 22.42 11.73 13.70
CA LEU A 33 22.82 10.57 14.50
C LEU A 33 24.00 9.84 13.86
N SER A 34 23.96 9.58 12.55
CA SER A 34 25.08 8.91 11.87
C SER A 34 26.38 9.70 11.98
N ARG A 35 26.34 11.03 11.82
CA ARG A 35 27.51 11.90 11.92
C ARG A 35 28.12 11.88 13.31
N ASP A 36 27.29 11.95 14.34
CA ASP A 36 27.76 11.97 15.72
C ASP A 36 28.28 10.60 16.17
N LEU A 37 27.74 9.49 15.64
CA LEU A 37 28.29 8.15 15.84
C LEU A 37 29.68 8.01 15.20
N PHE A 38 29.89 8.53 13.99
CA PHE A 38 31.22 8.54 13.36
C PHE A 38 32.21 9.47 14.07
N ASN A 39 31.75 10.62 14.57
CA ASN A 39 32.57 11.50 15.39
C ASN A 39 32.98 10.81 16.70
N PHE A 40 32.04 10.14 17.38
CA PHE A 40 32.29 9.37 18.60
C PHE A 40 33.29 8.22 18.37
N GLU A 41 33.23 7.54 17.23
CA GLU A 41 34.22 6.52 16.85
C GLU A 41 35.65 7.09 16.85
N THR A 42 35.81 8.34 16.44
CA THR A 42 37.11 8.99 16.30
C THR A 42 37.58 9.66 17.60
N THR A 43 36.66 10.28 18.35
CA THR A 43 36.99 11.14 19.50
C THR A 43 36.62 10.54 20.85
N SER A 44 35.80 9.49 20.88
CA SER A 44 35.14 8.96 22.08
C SER A 44 34.36 10.01 22.90
N GLN A 45 34.00 11.14 22.29
CA GLN A 45 33.24 12.22 22.92
C GLN A 45 31.80 12.24 22.40
N VAL A 46 30.85 12.43 23.33
CA VAL A 46 29.43 12.59 23.02
C VAL A 46 29.08 14.07 22.83
N PRO A 47 27.98 14.41 22.11
CA PRO A 47 27.59 15.81 21.90
C PRO A 47 27.33 16.55 23.23
N GLU A 48 27.94 17.73 23.41
CA GLU A 48 27.81 18.52 24.65
C GLU A 48 26.36 18.89 24.98
N LYS A 49 25.56 19.14 23.93
CA LYS A 49 24.13 19.48 24.06
C LYS A 49 23.24 18.29 24.41
N LEU A 50 23.75 17.05 24.39
CA LEU A 50 22.96 15.88 24.74
C LEU A 50 22.59 15.87 26.23
N GLY A 51 23.47 16.38 27.09
CA GLY A 51 23.28 16.39 28.54
C GLY A 51 22.06 17.18 29.03
N SER A 52 21.52 18.11 28.23
CA SER A 52 20.28 18.82 28.58
C SER A 52 19.01 18.03 28.26
N TYR A 53 19.13 16.89 27.59
CA TYR A 53 17.99 16.05 27.17
C TYR A 53 17.91 14.72 27.92
N VAL A 54 18.98 14.31 28.61
CA VAL A 54 19.09 13.00 29.28
C VAL A 54 19.46 13.17 30.76
N VAL A 55 19.09 12.21 31.60
CA VAL A 55 19.30 12.27 33.05
C VAL A 55 20.62 11.61 33.48
N SER A 56 21.23 10.77 32.65
CA SER A 56 22.50 10.12 33.01
C SER A 56 23.75 10.93 32.67
N SER A 57 24.82 10.66 33.43
CA SER A 57 26.14 11.28 33.28
C SER A 57 26.77 11.10 31.90
N THR A 58 27.68 11.99 31.51
CA THR A 58 28.46 11.92 30.26
C THR A 58 29.21 10.58 30.09
N LYS A 59 29.67 9.97 31.18
CA LYS A 59 30.29 8.63 31.16
C LYS A 59 29.31 7.54 30.77
N ALA A 60 28.06 7.63 31.25
CA ALA A 60 26.99 6.71 30.85
C ALA A 60 26.59 6.94 29.38
N GLN A 61 26.50 8.20 28.95
CA GLN A 61 26.22 8.56 27.56
C GLN A 61 27.25 7.97 26.59
N ALA A 62 28.55 8.03 26.92
CA ALA A 62 29.61 7.42 26.10
C ALA A 62 29.45 5.89 25.97
N ASN A 63 28.98 5.21 27.03
CA ASN A 63 28.69 3.78 26.97
C ASN A 63 27.48 3.46 26.07
N TRP A 64 26.47 4.33 26.03
CA TRP A 64 25.34 4.18 25.11
C TRP A 64 25.76 4.35 23.66
N TYR A 65 26.55 5.38 23.37
CA TYR A 65 27.05 5.65 22.02
C TYR A 65 27.88 4.49 21.48
N ARG A 66 28.69 3.85 22.32
CA ARG A 66 29.44 2.65 21.95
C ARG A 66 28.51 1.49 21.56
N LYS A 67 27.42 1.26 22.31
CA LYS A 67 26.43 0.22 22.00
C LYS A 67 25.66 0.51 20.71
N ILE A 68 25.24 1.76 20.52
CA ILE A 68 24.50 2.19 19.33
C ILE A 68 25.40 2.10 18.09
N LEU A 69 26.65 2.53 18.18
CA LEU A 69 27.63 2.43 17.08
C LEU A 69 27.83 0.98 16.64
N GLU A 70 27.96 0.05 17.58
CA GLU A 70 28.11 -1.37 17.28
C GLU A 70 26.87 -1.93 16.57
N ALA A 71 25.67 -1.63 17.09
CA ALA A 71 24.42 -2.03 16.46
C ALA A 71 24.26 -1.40 15.05
N TRP A 72 24.68 -0.15 14.87
CA TRP A 72 24.67 0.55 13.60
C TRP A 72 25.56 -0.13 12.56
N LYS A 73 26.77 -0.57 12.95
CA LYS A 73 27.69 -1.31 12.06
C LYS A 73 27.17 -2.69 11.67
N GLN A 74 26.46 -3.35 12.58
CA GLN A 74 25.90 -4.69 12.36
C GLN A 74 24.65 -4.66 11.46
N SER A 75 23.94 -3.52 11.39
CA SER A 75 22.80 -3.37 10.50
C SER A 75 23.22 -3.32 9.02
N LYS A 76 22.82 -4.34 8.24
CA LYS A 76 23.03 -4.44 6.80
C LYS A 76 21.68 -4.58 6.09
N PRO A 77 21.15 -3.53 5.43
CA PRO A 77 21.73 -2.18 5.25
C PRO A 77 21.63 -1.28 6.51
N PRO A 78 22.43 -0.20 6.60
CA PRO A 78 22.30 0.81 7.66
C PRO A 78 20.93 1.49 7.65
N PRO A 79 20.42 2.00 8.80
CA PRO A 79 19.13 2.66 8.87
C PRO A 79 19.09 3.88 7.96
N LYS A 80 18.07 3.95 7.10
CA LYS A 80 17.86 5.09 6.17
C LYS A 80 16.67 5.95 6.57
N THR A 81 15.78 5.43 7.40
CA THR A 81 14.56 6.10 7.85
C THR A 81 14.64 6.46 9.35
N PRO A 82 13.98 7.55 9.80
CA PRO A 82 13.87 7.88 11.22
C PRO A 82 13.32 6.75 12.07
N GLU A 83 12.39 5.97 11.52
CA GLU A 83 11.73 4.85 12.19
C GLU A 83 12.70 3.68 12.40
N GLU A 84 13.53 3.35 11.39
CA GLU A 84 14.59 2.34 11.52
C GLU A 84 15.65 2.78 12.54
N ALA A 85 16.05 4.05 12.52
CA ALA A 85 17.01 4.62 13.46
C ALA A 85 16.47 4.61 14.90
N SER A 86 15.20 5.00 15.11
CA SER A 86 14.54 4.90 16.42
C SER A 86 14.53 3.48 16.94
N ARG A 87 14.14 2.50 16.12
CA ARG A 87 14.10 1.08 16.53
C ARG A 87 15.49 0.59 16.93
N LEU A 88 16.52 0.95 16.18
CA LEU A 88 17.90 0.56 16.48
C LEU A 88 18.37 1.16 17.81
N VAL A 89 18.10 2.44 18.05
CA VAL A 89 18.45 3.13 19.31
C VAL A 89 17.69 2.51 20.49
N ILE A 90 16.39 2.30 20.36
CA ILE A 90 15.54 1.68 21.40
C ILE A 90 16.02 0.26 21.71
N ALA A 91 16.31 -0.56 20.69
CA ALA A 91 16.80 -1.92 20.87
C ALA A 91 18.19 -1.95 21.55
N SER A 92 19.09 -1.06 21.14
CA SER A 92 20.45 -0.95 21.70
C SER A 92 20.43 -0.51 23.17
N LEU A 93 19.42 0.27 23.56
CA LEU A 93 19.29 0.84 24.89
C LEU A 93 18.19 0.21 25.76
N LYS A 94 17.66 -0.96 25.40
CA LYS A 94 16.53 -1.64 26.05
C LYS A 94 16.61 -1.76 27.59
N ASN A 95 17.81 -1.81 28.17
CA ASN A 95 18.04 -1.93 29.62
C ASN A 95 18.48 -0.62 30.30
N HIS A 96 18.30 0.54 29.66
CA HIS A 96 18.63 1.86 30.23
C HIS A 96 17.35 2.61 30.63
N GLN A 97 17.52 3.74 31.32
CA GLN A 97 16.40 4.52 31.83
C GLN A 97 15.54 5.05 30.68
N LYS A 98 14.22 4.98 30.86
CA LYS A 98 13.26 5.42 29.84
C LYS A 98 13.44 6.89 29.44
N ALA A 99 13.70 7.75 30.43
CA ALA A 99 13.94 9.18 30.23
C ALA A 99 15.19 9.45 29.35
N ASP A 100 16.22 8.61 29.46
CA ASP A 100 17.44 8.75 28.66
C ASP A 100 17.22 8.36 27.19
N VAL A 101 16.44 7.30 26.97
CA VAL A 101 16.09 6.84 25.60
C VAL A 101 15.17 7.86 24.92
N GLU A 102 14.15 8.35 25.62
CA GLU A 102 13.25 9.39 25.10
C GLU A 102 13.99 10.72 24.85
N GLY A 103 14.91 11.09 25.75
CA GLY A 103 15.78 12.25 25.61
C GLY A 103 16.69 12.18 24.39
N LEU A 104 17.32 11.03 24.16
CA LEU A 104 18.20 10.80 23.00
C LEU A 104 17.41 10.82 21.67
N LEU A 105 16.22 10.22 21.64
CA LEU A 105 15.35 10.26 20.46
C LEU A 105 14.91 11.70 20.17
N THR A 106 14.57 12.46 21.21
CA THR A 106 14.19 13.87 21.10
C THR A 106 15.35 14.72 20.59
N PHE A 107 16.57 14.51 21.10
CA PHE A 107 17.77 15.24 20.69
C PHE A 107 18.03 15.13 19.17
N TYR A 108 17.75 13.95 18.58
CA TYR A 108 17.90 13.71 17.14
C TYR A 108 16.62 13.91 16.33
N GLY A 109 15.50 14.34 16.93
CA GLY A 109 14.22 14.48 16.24
C GLY A 109 13.69 13.15 15.69
N LEU A 110 14.00 12.04 16.37
CA LEU A 110 13.56 10.69 16.02
C LEU A 110 12.23 10.36 16.72
N PRO A 111 11.32 9.58 16.09
CA PRO A 111 10.03 9.25 16.69
C PRO A 111 10.19 8.48 18.01
N SER A 112 9.45 8.92 19.04
CA SER A 112 9.47 8.36 20.41
C SER A 112 8.63 7.07 20.51
N PRO A 113 8.84 6.24 21.55
CA PRO A 113 8.12 4.97 21.73
C PRO A 113 6.59 5.12 21.82
N HIS A 114 6.09 6.28 22.26
CA HIS A 114 4.66 6.57 22.37
C HIS A 114 4.04 7.12 21.08
N ASN A 115 4.85 7.66 20.16
CA ASN A 115 4.45 8.01 18.80
C ASN A 115 4.77 6.91 17.77
N LEU A 116 5.52 5.89 18.18
CA LEU A 116 5.45 4.56 17.59
C LEU A 116 4.12 3.95 18.04
N VAL A 117 3.00 4.47 17.51
CA VAL A 117 1.74 3.74 17.47
C VAL A 117 2.11 2.32 17.06
N GLU A 118 1.77 1.39 17.94
CA GLU A 118 1.95 -0.05 17.80
C GLU A 118 1.88 -0.42 16.33
N VAL A 119 3.03 -0.62 15.71
CA VAL A 119 3.12 -1.60 14.65
C VAL A 119 2.85 -2.89 15.42
N PRO A 120 1.69 -3.54 15.24
CA PRO A 120 1.52 -4.87 15.79
C PRO A 120 2.74 -5.64 15.29
N THR A 121 3.40 -6.35 16.19
CA THR A 121 4.29 -7.43 15.81
C THR A 121 3.60 -8.22 14.72
N GLU A 122 3.98 -7.97 13.46
CA GLU A 122 3.64 -8.85 12.35
C GLU A 122 4.47 -10.12 12.57
N SER A 123 4.01 -10.93 13.53
CA SER A 123 3.67 -12.30 13.16
C SER A 123 2.96 -12.17 11.82
N PRO A 124 3.46 -12.81 10.73
CA PRO A 124 2.93 -12.55 9.39
C PRO A 124 1.44 -12.57 9.52
N VAL A 125 0.77 -11.42 9.27
CA VAL A 125 -0.67 -11.28 9.51
C VAL A 125 -1.26 -12.52 8.87
N SER A 126 -1.66 -13.47 9.71
CA SER A 126 -2.11 -14.74 9.19
C SER A 126 -3.35 -14.33 8.46
N LEU A 127 -3.28 -14.37 7.13
CA LEU A 127 -4.36 -13.87 6.31
C LEU A 127 -5.63 -14.57 6.81
N PRO A 128 -6.76 -13.86 6.86
CA PRO A 128 -8.00 -14.46 7.35
C PRO A 128 -8.20 -15.83 6.70
N GLN A 129 -8.77 -16.78 7.45
CA GLN A 129 -8.86 -18.16 7.01
C GLN A 129 -9.43 -18.27 5.58
N GLY A 130 -8.71 -18.96 4.71
CA GLY A 130 -9.09 -19.16 3.31
C GLY A 130 -8.57 -18.10 2.33
N VAL A 131 -8.02 -16.98 2.79
CA VAL A 131 -7.36 -16.01 1.91
C VAL A 131 -6.04 -16.59 1.41
N ARG A 132 -5.88 -16.64 0.09
CA ARG A 132 -4.67 -17.15 -0.58
C ARG A 132 -3.58 -16.09 -0.66
N PHE A 133 -3.96 -14.85 -0.93
CA PHE A 133 -3.04 -13.71 -1.01
C PHE A 133 -3.79 -12.37 -0.90
N GLU A 134 -3.04 -11.33 -0.57
CA GLU A 134 -3.52 -9.94 -0.55
C GLU A 134 -2.98 -9.19 -1.77
N LEU A 135 -3.81 -8.37 -2.40
CA LEU A 135 -3.40 -7.41 -3.42
C LEU A 135 -3.53 -5.98 -2.89
N LYS A 136 -2.51 -5.16 -3.15
CA LYS A 136 -2.57 -3.70 -2.99
C LYS A 136 -2.58 -3.07 -4.38
N THR A 137 -3.69 -2.44 -4.73
CA THR A 137 -3.91 -1.97 -6.10
C THR A 137 -3.37 -0.56 -6.30
N LEU A 138 -3.08 -0.22 -7.55
CA LEU A 138 -3.02 1.17 -8.01
C LEU A 138 -4.44 1.79 -7.97
N PRO A 139 -4.56 3.13 -8.08
CA PRO A 139 -5.86 3.79 -8.15
C PRO A 139 -6.76 3.20 -9.23
N VAL A 140 -8.02 2.93 -8.89
CA VAL A 140 -8.99 2.36 -9.83
C VAL A 140 -9.41 3.41 -10.86
N ASP A 141 -9.32 3.05 -12.14
CA ASP A 141 -9.77 3.88 -13.26
C ASP A 141 -11.30 3.82 -13.41
N THR A 142 -11.89 4.91 -13.88
CA THR A 142 -13.34 5.10 -13.98
C THR A 142 -14.05 4.04 -14.83
N LYS A 143 -13.35 3.44 -15.80
CA LYS A 143 -13.88 2.39 -16.69
C LYS A 143 -13.66 0.97 -16.16
N SER A 144 -13.19 0.84 -14.93
CA SER A 144 -12.76 -0.46 -14.39
C SER A 144 -13.86 -1.22 -13.66
N VAL A 145 -14.97 -0.57 -13.30
CA VAL A 145 -16.14 -1.23 -12.74
C VAL A 145 -17.02 -1.73 -13.88
N ALA A 146 -17.36 -3.02 -13.88
CA ALA A 146 -18.14 -3.64 -14.94
C ALA A 146 -19.65 -3.64 -14.64
N ASP A 147 -19.98 -3.89 -13.38
CA ASP A 147 -21.33 -4.01 -12.82
C ASP A 147 -21.25 -3.71 -11.30
N GLY A 148 -22.31 -4.01 -10.55
CA GLY A 148 -22.34 -3.74 -9.10
C GLY A 148 -21.46 -4.65 -8.23
N ASP A 149 -20.81 -5.69 -8.79
CA ASP A 149 -20.05 -6.66 -7.99
C ASP A 149 -18.73 -7.13 -8.63
N THR A 150 -18.32 -6.55 -9.75
CA THR A 150 -17.10 -6.88 -10.47
C THR A 150 -16.28 -5.63 -10.78
N VAL A 151 -15.01 -5.62 -10.36
CA VAL A 151 -14.05 -4.54 -10.61
C VAL A 151 -12.75 -5.07 -11.20
N THR A 152 -12.22 -4.40 -12.23
CA THR A 152 -10.88 -4.61 -12.75
C THR A 152 -9.90 -3.75 -11.96
N VAL A 153 -8.80 -4.34 -11.50
CA VAL A 153 -7.77 -3.61 -10.77
C VAL A 153 -6.41 -3.88 -11.39
N TYR A 154 -5.46 -3.00 -11.09
CA TYR A 154 -4.09 -3.14 -11.54
C TYR A 154 -3.14 -3.12 -10.35
N VAL A 155 -2.18 -4.03 -10.35
CA VAL A 155 -1.16 -4.13 -9.30
C VAL A 155 0.19 -3.90 -9.95
N SER A 156 1.02 -3.06 -9.31
CA SER A 156 2.34 -2.70 -9.81
C SER A 156 3.21 -3.93 -10.06
N SER A 157 3.99 -3.94 -11.14
CA SER A 157 4.99 -4.97 -11.39
C SER A 157 6.13 -4.96 -10.36
N LYS A 158 6.24 -3.89 -9.56
CA LYS A 158 7.18 -3.79 -8.42
C LYS A 158 6.67 -4.56 -7.19
N ASP A 159 5.40 -4.94 -7.16
CA ASP A 159 4.84 -5.74 -6.06
C ASP A 159 5.47 -7.15 -6.05
N PRO A 160 5.90 -7.69 -4.89
CA PRO A 160 6.52 -9.01 -4.80
C PRO A 160 5.69 -10.14 -5.43
N LEU A 161 4.36 -10.09 -5.30
CA LEU A 161 3.45 -11.10 -5.86
C LEU A 161 3.42 -11.06 -7.38
N VAL A 162 3.55 -9.87 -7.96
CA VAL A 162 3.48 -9.69 -9.42
C VAL A 162 4.84 -9.84 -10.08
N SER A 163 5.89 -9.30 -9.44
CA SER A 163 7.24 -9.13 -10.03
C SER A 163 7.84 -10.43 -10.57
N SER A 164 7.68 -11.54 -9.85
CA SER A 164 8.16 -12.87 -10.26
C SER A 164 7.40 -13.47 -11.44
N SER A 165 6.19 -12.98 -11.72
CA SER A 165 5.30 -13.51 -12.76
C SER A 165 5.31 -12.70 -14.07
N VAL A 166 6.08 -11.61 -14.16
CA VAL A 166 6.10 -10.73 -15.34
C VAL A 166 6.90 -11.38 -16.48
N PRO A 167 6.28 -11.65 -17.66
CA PRO A 167 7.01 -12.21 -18.79
C PRO A 167 8.09 -11.25 -19.31
N LYS A 168 9.22 -11.81 -19.76
CA LYS A 168 10.36 -11.03 -20.29
C LYS A 168 9.93 -10.15 -21.46
N GLU A 169 9.05 -10.66 -22.32
CA GLU A 169 8.54 -9.98 -23.50
C GLU A 169 7.76 -8.72 -23.14
N VAL A 170 6.99 -8.77 -22.03
CA VAL A 170 6.21 -7.63 -21.53
C VAL A 170 7.16 -6.56 -20.97
N SER A 171 8.15 -6.96 -20.16
CA SER A 171 9.16 -6.05 -19.62
C SER A 171 9.96 -5.36 -20.73
N ILE A 172 10.38 -6.12 -21.75
CA ILE A 172 11.08 -5.58 -22.92
C ILE A 172 10.17 -4.60 -23.69
N ALA A 173 8.91 -4.96 -23.91
CA ALA A 173 7.95 -4.09 -24.60
C ALA A 173 7.72 -2.78 -23.84
N ALA A 174 7.64 -2.82 -22.50
CA ALA A 174 7.50 -1.64 -21.66
C ALA A 174 8.70 -0.69 -21.81
N VAL A 175 9.93 -1.22 -21.74
CA VAL A 175 11.17 -0.44 -21.94
C VAL A 175 11.25 0.14 -23.34
N LYS A 176 10.94 -0.65 -24.38
CA LYS A 176 10.91 -0.18 -25.77
C LYS A 176 9.87 0.94 -25.96
N ARG A 177 8.69 0.80 -25.34
CA ARG A 177 7.63 1.81 -25.41
C ARG A 177 8.09 3.13 -24.79
N ALA A 178 8.75 3.10 -23.63
CA ALA A 178 9.30 4.29 -22.99
C ALA A 178 10.28 5.02 -23.92
N LYS A 179 11.24 4.29 -24.51
CA LYS A 179 12.19 4.82 -25.50
C LYS A 179 11.50 5.39 -26.75
N ALA A 180 10.44 4.75 -27.23
CA ALA A 180 9.67 5.25 -28.37
C ALA A 180 8.96 6.59 -28.03
N ARG A 181 8.43 6.74 -26.81
CA ARG A 181 7.83 8.00 -26.33
C ARG A 181 8.86 9.13 -26.20
N GLU A 182 10.05 8.84 -25.67
CA GLU A 182 11.16 9.81 -25.59
C GLU A 182 11.56 10.33 -26.98
N LYS A 183 11.54 9.46 -28.00
CA LYS A 183 11.78 9.81 -29.40
C LYS A 183 10.56 10.41 -30.11
N ARG A 184 9.46 10.65 -29.41
CA ARG A 184 8.16 11.12 -29.96
C ARG A 184 7.60 10.21 -31.06
N ASN A 185 7.99 8.93 -31.09
CA ASN A 185 7.44 7.91 -31.98
C ASN A 185 6.18 7.29 -31.36
N TYR A 186 5.07 8.00 -31.44
CA TYR A 186 3.81 7.57 -30.81
C TYR A 186 3.21 6.32 -31.47
N THR A 187 3.38 6.15 -32.78
CA THR A 187 2.89 4.97 -33.51
C THR A 187 3.50 3.68 -32.98
N GLU A 188 4.82 3.65 -32.79
CA GLU A 188 5.51 2.49 -32.20
C GLU A 188 5.13 2.31 -30.73
N ALA A 189 5.05 3.41 -29.96
CA ALA A 189 4.68 3.36 -28.56
C ALA A 189 3.27 2.78 -28.34
N ASP A 190 2.31 3.14 -29.20
CA ASP A 190 0.93 2.65 -29.13
C ASP A 190 0.82 1.19 -29.56
N ALA A 191 1.57 0.78 -30.60
CA ALA A 191 1.65 -0.63 -31.00
C ALA A 191 2.21 -1.51 -29.86
N LEU A 192 3.27 -1.06 -29.19
CA LEU A 192 3.84 -1.73 -28.02
C LEU A 192 2.86 -1.73 -26.85
N HIS A 193 2.13 -0.64 -26.61
CA HIS A 193 1.12 -0.56 -25.56
C HIS A 193 -0.01 -1.58 -25.79
N LYS A 194 -0.49 -1.74 -27.05
CA LYS A 194 -1.48 -2.75 -27.40
C LYS A 194 -0.99 -4.17 -27.11
N LYS A 195 0.28 -4.47 -27.38
CA LYS A 195 0.90 -5.77 -27.04
C LYS A 195 1.00 -6.01 -25.53
N ILE A 196 1.27 -4.97 -24.75
CA ILE A 196 1.26 -5.03 -23.29
C ILE A 196 -0.16 -5.33 -22.78
N ILE A 197 -1.17 -4.63 -23.31
CA ILE A 197 -2.60 -4.86 -22.99
C ILE A 197 -3.04 -6.27 -23.32
N SER A 198 -2.71 -6.79 -24.51
CA SER A 198 -3.09 -8.15 -24.91
C SER A 198 -2.47 -9.22 -24.03
N SER A 199 -1.36 -8.90 -23.34
CA SER A 199 -0.68 -9.80 -22.41
C SER A 199 -1.25 -9.71 -20.97
N GLY A 200 -2.30 -8.92 -20.74
CA GLY A 200 -2.90 -8.73 -19.41
C GLY A 200 -2.18 -7.71 -18.54
N TYR A 201 -1.36 -6.83 -19.13
CA TYR A 201 -0.66 -5.76 -18.43
C TYR A 201 -1.07 -4.39 -18.97
N ARG A 202 -0.72 -3.31 -18.28
CA ARG A 202 -0.95 -1.94 -18.76
C ARG A 202 0.12 -1.01 -18.22
N MET A 203 0.48 0.02 -19.00
CA MET A 203 1.24 1.15 -18.46
C MET A 203 0.27 2.15 -17.84
N ILE A 204 0.45 2.45 -16.56
CA ILE A 204 -0.40 3.37 -15.78
C ILE A 204 0.46 4.51 -15.27
N SER A 205 -0.01 5.75 -15.48
CA SER A 205 0.63 6.93 -14.89
C SER A 205 0.23 7.05 -13.42
N PHE A 206 1.20 7.00 -12.51
CA PHE A 206 0.98 7.13 -11.08
C PHE A 206 2.16 7.86 -10.44
N GLN A 207 1.90 8.90 -9.64
CA GLN A 207 2.94 9.72 -9.00
C GLN A 207 3.99 10.28 -9.99
N ASN A 208 3.53 10.71 -11.17
CA ASN A 208 4.37 11.20 -12.27
C ASN A 208 5.35 10.16 -12.87
N GLU A 209 5.19 8.87 -12.54
CA GLU A 209 5.90 7.76 -13.16
C GLU A 209 4.95 6.91 -14.02
N GLU A 210 5.45 6.38 -15.14
CA GLU A 210 4.76 5.28 -15.83
C GLU A 210 5.11 3.94 -15.17
N VAL A 211 4.11 3.30 -14.58
CA VAL A 211 4.23 2.02 -13.89
C VAL A 211 3.66 0.92 -14.78
N LEU A 212 4.45 -0.12 -15.03
CA LEU A 212 3.93 -1.36 -15.60
C LEU A 212 3.10 -2.08 -14.53
N ALA A 213 1.87 -2.45 -14.84
CA ALA A 213 0.97 -3.07 -13.88
C ALA A 213 0.23 -4.27 -14.49
N LYS A 214 0.02 -5.32 -13.68
CA LYS A 214 -0.73 -6.52 -14.06
C LYS A 214 -2.21 -6.33 -13.78
N LYS A 215 -3.05 -6.72 -14.74
CA LYS A 215 -4.51 -6.68 -14.63
C LYS A 215 -5.03 -7.86 -13.81
N PHE A 216 -5.93 -7.57 -12.89
CA PHE A 216 -6.73 -8.57 -12.17
C PHE A 216 -8.21 -8.21 -12.32
N ARG A 217 -9.06 -9.22 -12.52
CA ARG A 217 -10.52 -9.06 -12.49
C ARG A 217 -11.01 -9.59 -11.15
N ILE A 218 -11.63 -8.76 -10.35
CA ILE A 218 -12.08 -9.09 -9.00
C ILE A 218 -13.60 -9.19 -9.01
N ARG A 219 -14.13 -10.33 -8.55
CA ARG A 219 -15.54 -10.52 -8.20
C ARG A 219 -15.66 -10.39 -6.69
N LEU A 220 -16.52 -9.50 -6.21
CA LEU A 220 -16.74 -9.29 -4.78
C LEU A 220 -17.29 -10.58 -4.15
N SER A 221 -16.57 -11.13 -3.18
CA SER A 221 -16.98 -12.37 -2.50
C SER A 221 -18.32 -12.21 -1.78
N GLY A 222 -19.13 -13.26 -1.80
CA GLY A 222 -20.37 -13.38 -1.02
C GLY A 222 -21.54 -12.50 -1.42
N ILE A 223 -21.42 -11.61 -2.40
CA ILE A 223 -22.55 -10.79 -2.87
C ILE A 223 -22.87 -11.07 -4.34
N ASP A 224 -24.07 -10.77 -4.79
CA ASP A 224 -24.47 -10.76 -6.21
C ASP A 224 -25.35 -9.54 -6.48
N SER A 225 -24.87 -8.62 -7.31
CA SER A 225 -25.58 -7.39 -7.63
C SER A 225 -26.50 -7.56 -8.83
N PRO A 226 -27.59 -6.76 -8.94
CA PRO A 226 -28.42 -6.72 -10.13
C PRO A 226 -27.56 -6.47 -11.38
N GLU A 227 -27.83 -7.23 -12.43
CA GLU A 227 -27.16 -7.07 -13.72
C GLU A 227 -27.48 -5.69 -14.31
N SER A 228 -26.63 -5.15 -15.19
CA SER A 228 -26.78 -3.76 -15.70
C SER A 228 -28.14 -3.46 -16.36
N LYS A 229 -28.85 -4.51 -16.84
CA LYS A 229 -30.18 -4.40 -17.46
C LYS A 229 -31.33 -4.72 -16.49
N MET A 230 -31.04 -5.09 -15.25
CA MET A 230 -32.03 -5.29 -14.20
C MET A 230 -32.33 -3.96 -13.48
N PRO A 231 -33.51 -3.82 -12.87
CA PRO A 231 -33.76 -2.75 -11.91
C PRO A 231 -32.65 -2.71 -10.84
N TYR A 232 -32.21 -1.51 -10.46
CA TYR A 232 -31.10 -1.27 -9.54
C TYR A 232 -29.70 -1.66 -10.04
N GLY A 233 -29.56 -2.15 -11.29
CA GLY A 233 -28.26 -2.51 -11.85
C GLY A 233 -27.34 -1.31 -12.08
N LYS A 234 -27.91 -0.19 -12.52
CA LYS A 234 -27.15 1.06 -12.70
C LYS A 234 -26.75 1.66 -11.35
N GLU A 235 -27.66 1.66 -10.39
CA GLU A 235 -27.46 2.19 -9.04
C GLU A 235 -26.39 1.41 -8.29
N ALA A 236 -26.37 0.08 -8.42
CA ALA A 236 -25.33 -0.77 -7.87
C ALA A 236 -23.96 -0.48 -8.51
N HIS A 237 -23.90 -0.39 -9.84
CA HIS A 237 -22.68 -0.01 -10.56
C HIS A 237 -22.15 1.36 -10.10
N ASP A 238 -23.02 2.38 -10.09
CA ASP A 238 -22.62 3.76 -9.80
C ASP A 238 -22.16 3.92 -8.34
N GLU A 239 -22.78 3.21 -7.39
CA GLU A 239 -22.32 3.19 -6.00
C GLU A 239 -20.96 2.52 -5.87
N LEU A 240 -20.76 1.35 -6.50
CA LEU A 240 -19.46 0.67 -6.48
C LEU A 240 -18.38 1.56 -7.09
N LEU A 241 -18.64 2.17 -8.25
CA LEU A 241 -17.75 3.12 -8.90
C LEU A 241 -17.39 4.28 -7.96
N LYS A 242 -18.39 4.96 -7.39
CA LYS A 242 -18.18 6.05 -6.43
C LYS A 242 -17.31 5.63 -5.23
N MET A 243 -17.45 4.39 -4.79
CA MET A 243 -16.65 3.86 -3.68
C MET A 243 -15.18 3.68 -4.07
N VAL A 244 -14.87 3.19 -5.27
CA VAL A 244 -13.51 2.74 -5.62
C VAL A 244 -12.73 3.68 -6.54
N GLU A 245 -13.43 4.51 -7.32
CA GLU A 245 -12.82 5.40 -8.33
C GLU A 245 -11.72 6.28 -7.73
N GLY A 246 -10.56 6.30 -8.39
CA GLY A 246 -9.40 7.09 -7.99
C GLY A 246 -8.71 6.63 -6.71
N LYS A 247 -9.14 5.52 -6.09
CA LYS A 247 -8.61 5.04 -4.81
C LYS A 247 -7.85 3.73 -4.98
N CYS A 248 -6.85 3.52 -4.13
CA CYS A 248 -6.17 2.25 -4.00
C CYS A 248 -7.01 1.30 -3.14
N LEU A 249 -7.07 0.03 -3.53
CA LEU A 249 -7.82 -0.99 -2.84
C LEU A 249 -6.88 -1.99 -2.18
N LYS A 250 -7.31 -2.51 -1.03
CA LYS A 250 -6.80 -3.75 -0.46
C LYS A 250 -7.79 -4.86 -0.82
N VAL A 251 -7.32 -5.90 -1.49
CA VAL A 251 -8.15 -7.04 -1.91
C VAL A 251 -7.62 -8.31 -1.26
N LEU A 252 -8.45 -8.98 -0.48
CA LEU A 252 -8.16 -10.29 0.09
C LEU A 252 -8.74 -11.36 -0.83
N VAL A 253 -7.89 -12.08 -1.56
CA VAL A 253 -8.32 -13.05 -2.58
C VAL A 253 -8.42 -14.44 -1.98
N TYR A 254 -9.58 -15.08 -2.12
CA TYR A 254 -9.84 -16.43 -1.61
C TYR A 254 -9.63 -17.49 -2.69
N THR A 255 -10.07 -17.23 -3.91
CA THR A 255 -10.01 -18.20 -5.01
C THR A 255 -10.07 -17.52 -6.36
N GLU A 256 -9.97 -18.29 -7.43
CA GLU A 256 -10.24 -17.88 -8.80
C GLU A 256 -11.45 -18.67 -9.31
N ASP A 257 -12.41 -17.99 -9.93
CA ASP A 257 -13.57 -18.64 -10.53
C ASP A 257 -13.25 -19.20 -11.93
N ARG A 258 -14.19 -19.98 -12.48
CA ARG A 258 -14.05 -20.58 -13.83
C ARG A 258 -13.90 -19.57 -14.98
N TYR A 259 -14.13 -18.28 -14.73
CA TYR A 259 -14.01 -17.21 -15.71
C TYR A 259 -12.69 -16.43 -15.57
N GLY A 260 -11.77 -16.91 -14.72
CA GLY A 260 -10.49 -16.27 -14.44
C GLY A 260 -10.60 -15.00 -13.61
N ARG A 261 -11.69 -14.85 -12.82
CA ARG A 261 -11.84 -13.73 -11.89
C ARG A 261 -11.39 -14.17 -10.50
N CYS A 262 -10.58 -13.35 -9.85
CA CYS A 262 -10.29 -13.51 -8.44
C CYS A 262 -11.55 -13.20 -7.63
N VAL A 263 -11.97 -14.13 -6.77
CA VAL A 263 -13.07 -13.90 -5.83
C VAL A 263 -12.48 -13.42 -4.51
N GLY A 264 -12.88 -12.23 -4.07
CA GLY A 264 -12.20 -11.57 -2.95
C GLY A 264 -13.00 -10.53 -2.20
N ASP A 265 -12.56 -10.24 -0.98
CA ASP A 265 -13.07 -9.14 -0.17
C ASP A 265 -12.31 -7.85 -0.51
N ILE A 266 -13.05 -6.76 -0.72
CA ILE A 266 -12.46 -5.48 -1.10
C ILE A 266 -12.60 -4.49 0.04
N TYR A 267 -11.48 -3.87 0.39
CA TYR A 267 -11.40 -2.78 1.34
C TYR A 267 -10.89 -1.52 0.63
N CYS A 268 -11.62 -0.42 0.81
CA CYS A 268 -11.24 0.89 0.32
C CYS A 268 -11.15 1.86 1.51
N ASN A 269 -9.96 2.40 1.78
CA ASN A 269 -9.71 3.27 2.94
C ASN A 269 -10.27 2.68 4.26
N GLY A 270 -10.04 1.39 4.49
CA GLY A 270 -10.52 0.66 5.67
C GLY A 270 -12.00 0.27 5.66
N LYS A 271 -12.79 0.72 4.68
CA LYS A 271 -14.22 0.35 4.55
C LYS A 271 -14.37 -0.93 3.74
N PHE A 272 -15.14 -1.87 4.26
CA PHE A 272 -15.50 -3.09 3.55
C PHE A 272 -16.57 -2.79 2.49
N VAL A 273 -16.26 -3.01 1.21
CA VAL A 273 -17.13 -2.58 0.11
C VAL A 273 -18.44 -3.37 0.09
N GLN A 274 -18.37 -4.69 0.28
CA GLN A 274 -19.55 -5.55 0.32
C GLN A 274 -20.57 -5.13 1.38
N GLU A 275 -20.10 -4.72 2.56
CA GLU A 275 -20.97 -4.22 3.63
C GLU A 275 -21.82 -3.04 3.15
N VAL A 276 -21.20 -2.06 2.50
CA VAL A 276 -21.88 -0.86 2.02
C VAL A 276 -22.89 -1.23 0.94
N MET A 277 -22.52 -2.09 0.00
CA MET A 277 -23.40 -2.56 -1.08
C MET A 277 -24.66 -3.25 -0.53
N LEU A 278 -24.50 -4.12 0.48
CA LEU A 278 -25.62 -4.82 1.12
C LEU A 278 -26.50 -3.86 1.94
N LYS A 279 -25.89 -3.00 2.77
CA LYS A 279 -26.64 -2.02 3.60
C LYS A 279 -27.42 -1.01 2.77
N LYS A 280 -26.95 -0.69 1.56
CA LYS A 280 -27.67 0.17 0.61
C LYS A 280 -28.70 -0.58 -0.24
N GLY A 281 -28.88 -1.89 -0.03
CA GLY A 281 -29.80 -2.69 -0.82
C GLY A 281 -29.45 -2.72 -2.30
N LEU A 282 -28.17 -2.78 -2.64
CA LEU A 282 -27.65 -2.80 -4.01
C LEU A 282 -27.04 -4.15 -4.41
N ALA A 283 -27.11 -5.13 -3.51
CA ALA A 283 -26.68 -6.50 -3.75
C ALA A 283 -27.50 -7.47 -2.90
N TRP A 284 -27.50 -8.73 -3.32
CA TRP A 284 -27.99 -9.87 -2.57
C TRP A 284 -26.82 -10.59 -1.89
N HIS A 285 -27.01 -11.15 -0.69
CA HIS A 285 -26.09 -12.12 -0.12
C HIS A 285 -26.20 -13.43 -0.91
N TYR A 286 -25.09 -13.87 -1.49
CA TYR A 286 -25.06 -15.07 -2.30
C TYR A 286 -24.80 -16.32 -1.47
N VAL A 287 -25.84 -16.75 -0.74
CA VAL A 287 -25.78 -17.83 0.28
C VAL A 287 -25.22 -19.17 -0.25
N ALA A 288 -25.34 -19.41 -1.56
CA ALA A 288 -24.80 -20.62 -2.19
C ALA A 288 -23.27 -20.70 -2.11
N TYR A 289 -22.57 -19.56 -2.05
CA TYR A 289 -21.10 -19.48 -2.06
C TYR A 289 -20.52 -18.91 -0.77
N ASP A 290 -21.32 -18.20 0.02
CA ASP A 290 -20.87 -17.55 1.25
C ASP A 290 -21.92 -17.73 2.35
N LYS A 291 -21.48 -18.06 3.57
CA LYS A 291 -22.36 -18.35 4.71
C LYS A 291 -22.12 -17.40 5.88
N ARG A 292 -21.40 -16.31 5.65
CA ARG A 292 -21.10 -15.31 6.68
C ARG A 292 -22.38 -14.66 7.22
N ALA A 293 -22.56 -14.72 8.53
CA ALA A 293 -23.75 -14.21 9.20
C ALA A 293 -23.86 -12.67 9.07
N GLU A 294 -22.73 -11.97 9.00
CA GLU A 294 -22.67 -10.53 8.84
C GLU A 294 -23.27 -10.05 7.50
N LEU A 295 -23.03 -10.76 6.39
CA LEU A 295 -23.62 -10.42 5.09
C LEU A 295 -25.15 -10.57 5.12
N ALA A 296 -25.63 -11.68 5.70
CA ALA A 296 -27.07 -11.90 5.88
C ALA A 296 -27.70 -10.83 6.78
N LYS A 297 -27.02 -10.42 7.85
CA LYS A 297 -27.48 -9.35 8.74
C LYS A 297 -27.65 -8.03 7.98
N TRP A 298 -26.66 -7.60 7.21
CA TRP A 298 -26.74 -6.33 6.47
C TRP A 298 -27.81 -6.33 5.38
N GLU A 299 -27.98 -7.46 4.68
CA GLU A 299 -29.09 -7.61 3.73
C GLU A 299 -30.44 -7.48 4.43
N ASN A 300 -30.62 -8.20 5.55
CA ASN A 300 -31.87 -8.18 6.31
C ASN A 300 -32.18 -6.78 6.86
N GLU A 301 -31.18 -6.04 7.33
CA GLU A 301 -31.33 -4.64 7.77
C GLU A 301 -31.82 -3.75 6.62
N ALA A 302 -31.26 -3.88 5.42
CA ALA A 302 -31.70 -3.12 4.24
C ALA A 302 -33.12 -3.53 3.81
N ARG A 303 -33.44 -4.82 3.88
CA ARG A 303 -34.76 -5.36 3.54
C ARG A 303 -35.87 -4.87 4.47
N GLN A 304 -35.64 -4.91 5.78
CA GLN A 304 -36.59 -4.41 6.78
C GLN A 304 -36.88 -2.92 6.59
N LYS A 305 -35.87 -2.14 6.19
CA LYS A 305 -35.98 -0.70 5.93
C LYS A 305 -36.44 -0.37 4.51
N ARG A 306 -36.68 -1.37 3.65
CA ARG A 306 -37.06 -1.20 2.23
C ARG A 306 -36.11 -0.28 1.46
N ILE A 307 -34.80 -0.43 1.69
CA ILE A 307 -33.76 0.39 1.05
C ILE A 307 -33.33 -0.23 -0.28
N GLY A 308 -33.06 0.60 -1.29
CA GLY A 308 -32.54 0.14 -2.58
C GLY A 308 -33.51 -0.82 -3.27
N LEU A 309 -33.01 -1.96 -3.74
CA LEU A 309 -33.81 -2.98 -4.43
C LEU A 309 -34.98 -3.51 -3.58
N TRP A 310 -34.88 -3.40 -2.26
CA TRP A 310 -35.93 -3.82 -1.31
C TRP A 310 -37.11 -2.85 -1.22
N ALA A 311 -37.08 -1.71 -1.90
CA ALA A 311 -38.25 -0.85 -2.07
C ALA A 311 -39.32 -1.52 -2.97
N SER A 312 -38.89 -2.42 -3.86
CA SER A 312 -39.79 -3.27 -4.65
C SER A 312 -40.43 -4.34 -3.77
N SER A 313 -41.70 -4.68 -4.03
CA SER A 313 -42.41 -5.76 -3.34
C SER A 313 -41.90 -7.15 -3.70
N ASN A 314 -41.34 -7.32 -4.91
CA ASN A 314 -40.79 -8.58 -5.38
C ASN A 314 -39.53 -8.35 -6.23
N PRO A 315 -38.39 -7.99 -5.64
CA PRO A 315 -37.16 -7.82 -6.38
C PRO A 315 -36.64 -9.18 -6.88
N GLU A 316 -36.26 -9.23 -8.15
CA GLU A 316 -35.72 -10.45 -8.77
C GLU A 316 -34.24 -10.64 -8.42
N LYS A 317 -33.84 -11.88 -8.14
CA LYS A 317 -32.44 -12.23 -7.88
C LYS A 317 -31.64 -12.29 -9.18
N PRO A 318 -30.37 -11.82 -9.20
CA PRO A 318 -29.59 -11.80 -10.44
C PRO A 318 -29.30 -13.19 -11.00
N TRP A 319 -29.08 -14.20 -10.14
CA TRP A 319 -28.90 -15.59 -10.59
C TRP A 319 -30.17 -16.21 -11.19
N GLU A 320 -31.37 -15.81 -10.72
CA GLU A 320 -32.65 -16.26 -11.29
C GLU A 320 -32.89 -15.59 -12.65
N TRP A 321 -32.67 -14.27 -12.74
CA TRP A 321 -32.74 -13.53 -14.01
C TRP A 321 -31.81 -14.11 -15.09
N ARG A 322 -30.57 -14.44 -14.72
CA ARG A 322 -29.60 -15.10 -15.61
C ARG A 322 -30.08 -16.48 -16.06
N LYS A 323 -30.74 -17.24 -15.19
CA LYS A 323 -31.27 -18.57 -15.52
C LYS A 323 -32.44 -18.45 -16.51
N ASN A 324 -33.37 -17.53 -16.26
CA ASN A 324 -34.54 -17.30 -17.11
C ASN A 324 -34.15 -16.90 -18.53
N LYS A 325 -33.11 -16.07 -18.70
CA LYS A 325 -32.61 -15.69 -20.03
C LYS A 325 -31.89 -16.78 -20.79
N ARG A 326 -31.35 -17.80 -20.12
CA ARG A 326 -30.67 -18.93 -20.78
C ARG A 326 -31.65 -20.00 -21.27
N GLY A 327 -32.83 -20.09 -20.65
CA GLY A 327 -33.88 -21.05 -21.02
C GLY A 327 -34.92 -20.51 -22.00
N GLY A 328 -34.82 -19.25 -22.41
CA GLY A 328 -35.75 -18.59 -23.33
C GLY A 328 -35.28 -18.55 -24.79
N ASN A 329 -34.41 -19.49 -25.19
CA ASN A 329 -33.84 -19.58 -26.53
C ASN A 329 -33.99 -21.01 -27.07
#